data_AF-A0A6C0HT60-F1
#
_entry.id   AF-A0A6C0HT60-F1
#
_cell.length_a   1.000
_cell.length_b   1.000
_cell.length_c   1.000
_cell.angle_alpha   90.00
_cell.angle_beta   90.00
_cell.angle_gamma   90.00
#
_symmetry.space_group_name_H-M   'P 1'
#
loop_
_entity.id
_entity.type
_entity.pdbx_description
1 polymer ?
#
loop_
_entity_poly.entity_id
_entity_poly.type
_entity_poly.pdbx_seq_one_letter_code
_entity_poly.pdbx_strand_id
1 'polypeptide(L)'
;MENLYYITIATKPHKVLDKLIKKVKKNGEEIEVLGMKENRQIGWENQQRFGVKLREVAEFLKRPHLNSNDIVLFTDAYDIAYFGNKKEIIERYLAFQYPIVFGCEKDCHPDSFRSKEYSKRDEEFSYLNSGMFIGRVDALQKCILNYQYNDTDDDQRYWTTQYFENPDLITLDYKNSLFLNTSGFNENFFIFDIENNIAFYKSYNPLFVHVNGPDKLFINELIRSL
;
A
#
# COMPACT_ATOMS: atom_id res chain seq x y z
N MET A 1 22.63 -8.56 3.55
CA MET A 1 21.30 -9.11 3.24
C MET A 1 20.32 -7.97 3.39
N GLU A 2 19.45 -7.76 2.41
CA GLU A 2 18.40 -6.74 2.48
C GLU A 2 17.30 -7.27 3.39
N ASN A 3 16.99 -6.56 4.48
CA ASN A 3 15.87 -6.89 5.34
C ASN A 3 14.59 -6.33 4.73
N LEU A 4 13.49 -7.09 4.82
CA LEU A 4 12.16 -6.61 4.52
C LEU A 4 11.46 -6.21 5.82
N TYR A 5 11.06 -4.95 5.93
CA TYR A 5 10.23 -4.43 7.00
C TYR A 5 8.81 -4.24 6.46
N TYR A 6 7.87 -5.07 6.91
CA TYR A 6 6.45 -4.84 6.63
C TYR A 6 5.87 -3.95 7.74
N ILE A 7 5.46 -2.75 7.38
CA ILE A 7 4.81 -1.78 8.26
C ILE A 7 3.35 -1.54 7.84
N THR A 8 2.51 -1.26 8.81
CA THR A 8 1.15 -0.73 8.61
C THR A 8 0.84 0.33 9.65
N ILE A 9 -0.17 1.17 9.39
CA ILE A 9 -0.54 2.27 10.27
C ILE A 9 -1.98 2.10 10.72
N ALA A 10 -2.16 2.00 12.02
CA ALA A 10 -3.46 1.85 12.65
C ALA A 10 -3.51 2.71 13.90
N THR A 11 -4.58 3.46 14.09
CA THR A 11 -4.78 4.31 15.27
C THR A 11 -5.74 3.70 16.29
N LYS A 12 -6.41 2.59 15.92
CA LYS A 12 -7.28 1.78 16.78
C LYS A 12 -7.16 0.29 16.44
N PRO A 13 -7.50 -0.62 17.38
CA PRO A 13 -7.70 -2.04 17.08
C PRO A 13 -8.78 -2.24 16.02
N HIS A 14 -8.60 -3.23 15.14
CA HIS A 14 -9.55 -3.53 14.08
C HIS A 14 -9.52 -5.00 13.68
N LYS A 15 -10.69 -5.59 13.45
CA LYS A 15 -10.82 -7.04 13.13
C LYS A 15 -10.03 -7.46 11.90
N VAL A 16 -9.93 -6.60 10.88
CA VAL A 16 -9.19 -6.88 9.64
C VAL A 16 -7.68 -6.87 9.93
N LEU A 17 -7.22 -5.89 10.70
CA LEU A 17 -5.82 -5.81 11.14
C LEU A 17 -5.41 -7.05 11.94
N ASP A 18 -6.26 -7.52 12.86
CA ASP A 18 -5.99 -8.73 13.63
C ASP A 18 -5.80 -9.96 12.73
N LYS A 19 -6.59 -10.06 11.66
CA LYS A 19 -6.46 -11.15 10.67
C LYS A 19 -5.23 -10.99 9.79
N LEU A 20 -4.90 -9.78 9.37
CA LEU A 20 -3.67 -9.49 8.63
C LEU A 20 -2.44 -9.91 9.45
N ILE A 21 -2.37 -9.52 10.72
CA ILE A 21 -1.28 -9.89 11.63
C ILE A 21 -1.19 -11.41 11.79
N LYS A 22 -2.33 -12.10 11.95
CA LYS A 22 -2.36 -13.58 12.04
C LYS A 22 -1.84 -14.24 10.76
N LYS A 23 -2.26 -13.74 9.59
CA LYS A 23 -1.80 -14.24 8.29
C LYS A 23 -0.30 -14.06 8.10
N VAL A 24 0.23 -12.86 8.38
CA VAL A 24 1.68 -12.58 8.33
C VAL A 24 2.45 -13.53 9.24
N LYS A 25 2.01 -13.70 10.49
CA LYS A 25 2.65 -14.65 11.44
C LYS A 25 2.60 -16.10 10.96
N LYS A 26 1.49 -16.52 10.34
CA LYS A 26 1.34 -17.87 9.77
C LYS A 26 2.34 -18.14 8.64
N ASN A 27 2.75 -17.11 7.90
CA ASN A 27 3.80 -17.20 6.89
C ASN A 27 5.23 -17.19 7.50
N GLY A 28 5.39 -17.05 8.81
CA GLY A 28 6.70 -16.87 9.46
C GLY A 28 7.29 -15.48 9.20
N GLU A 29 6.45 -14.49 8.93
CA GLU A 29 6.82 -13.10 8.65
C GLU A 29 6.51 -12.20 9.87
N GLU A 30 7.03 -10.98 9.84
CA GLU A 30 6.79 -9.95 10.85
C GLU A 30 6.10 -8.74 10.22
N ILE A 31 5.16 -8.14 10.96
CA ILE A 31 4.51 -6.88 10.61
C ILE A 31 4.55 -5.94 11.83
N GLU A 32 4.98 -4.70 11.62
CA GLU A 32 4.96 -3.67 12.64
C GLU A 32 3.76 -2.75 12.45
N VAL A 33 2.99 -2.55 13.53
CA VAL A 33 1.84 -1.65 13.55
C VAL A 33 2.25 -0.32 14.20
N LEU A 34 2.27 0.74 13.40
CA LEU A 34 2.59 2.11 13.78
C LEU A 34 1.31 2.90 14.12
N GLY A 35 1.44 4.05 14.79
CA GLY A 35 0.31 4.96 15.06
C GLY A 35 -0.66 4.57 16.18
N MET A 36 -0.57 3.37 16.78
CA MET A 36 -1.55 2.89 17.80
C MET A 36 -1.67 3.79 19.04
N LYS A 37 -0.64 4.60 19.32
CA LYS A 37 -0.64 5.57 20.43
C LYS A 37 -1.59 6.75 20.21
N GLU A 38 -1.99 7.02 18.97
CA GLU A 38 -2.90 8.13 18.63
C GLU A 38 -4.31 7.95 19.20
N ASN A 39 -4.81 6.71 19.25
CA ASN A 39 -6.12 6.35 19.80
C ASN A 39 -7.30 7.23 19.31
N ARG A 40 -7.30 7.61 18.03
CA ARG A 40 -8.38 8.41 17.40
C ARG A 40 -8.81 7.83 16.05
N GLN A 41 -10.01 8.14 15.59
CA GLN A 41 -10.43 7.77 14.24
C GLN A 41 -9.70 8.64 13.20
N ILE A 42 -9.35 8.05 12.06
CA ILE A 42 -8.82 8.72 10.88
C ILE A 42 -9.52 8.12 9.65
N GLY A 43 -9.45 8.81 8.51
CA GLY A 43 -10.00 8.31 7.25
C GLY A 43 -11.28 9.00 6.80
N TRP A 44 -11.97 8.36 5.85
CA TRP A 44 -13.18 8.87 5.19
C TRP A 44 -14.27 9.32 6.17
N GLU A 45 -14.38 8.63 7.31
CA GLU A 45 -15.39 8.91 8.34
C GLU A 45 -14.98 10.04 9.31
N ASN A 46 -13.74 10.54 9.24
CA ASN A 46 -13.24 11.57 10.18
C ASN A 46 -12.30 12.61 9.53
N GLN A 47 -12.86 13.45 8.66
CA GLN A 47 -12.20 14.62 8.06
C GLN A 47 -10.92 14.32 7.26
N GLN A 48 -10.71 13.10 6.77
CA GLN A 48 -9.59 12.74 5.88
C GLN A 48 -8.21 13.13 6.44
N ARG A 49 -8.02 12.95 7.75
CA ARG A 49 -6.79 13.29 8.48
C ARG A 49 -5.67 12.27 8.25
N PHE A 50 -5.20 12.19 7.01
CA PHE A 50 -4.26 11.16 6.57
C PHE A 50 -2.80 11.52 6.80
N GLY A 51 -2.49 12.77 7.16
CA GLY A 51 -1.11 13.21 7.44
C GLY A 51 -0.41 12.43 8.54
N VAL A 52 -1.16 11.76 9.43
CA VAL A 52 -0.61 10.81 10.39
C VAL A 52 0.13 9.66 9.71
N LYS A 53 -0.36 9.17 8.55
CA LYS A 53 0.31 8.10 7.82
C LYS A 53 1.70 8.54 7.34
N LEU A 54 1.78 9.73 6.75
CA LEU A 54 3.03 10.33 6.31
C LEU A 54 4.01 10.51 7.49
N ARG A 55 3.51 11.00 8.63
CA ARG A 55 4.32 11.16 9.86
C ARG A 55 4.88 9.84 10.35
N GLU A 56 4.05 8.81 10.51
CA GLU A 56 4.51 7.52 11.04
C GLU A 56 5.52 6.85 10.09
N VAL A 57 5.33 6.94 8.77
CA VAL A 57 6.33 6.47 7.79
C VAL A 57 7.64 7.25 7.93
N ALA A 58 7.58 8.59 8.01
CA ALA A 58 8.77 9.42 8.17
C ALA A 58 9.53 9.10 9.48
N GLU A 59 8.82 8.91 10.59
CA GLU A 59 9.43 8.54 11.87
C GLU A 59 10.00 7.12 11.87
N PHE A 60 9.35 6.17 11.19
CA PHE A 60 9.91 4.83 10.99
C PHE A 60 11.23 4.89 10.22
N LEU A 61 11.28 5.65 9.13
CA LEU A 61 12.46 5.78 8.27
C LEU A 61 13.63 6.53 8.92
N LYS A 62 13.42 7.23 10.04
CA LYS A 62 14.48 7.86 10.83
C LYS A 62 15.18 6.91 11.80
N ARG A 63 14.69 5.68 11.97
CA ARG A 63 15.21 4.75 12.96
C ARG A 63 16.63 4.30 12.60
N PRO A 64 17.58 4.30 13.56
CA PRO A 64 19.00 4.11 13.29
C PRO A 64 19.39 2.68 12.88
N HIS A 65 18.49 1.70 13.02
CA HIS A 65 18.78 0.31 12.65
C HIS A 65 18.48 0.00 11.18
N LEU A 66 17.83 0.92 10.45
CA LEU A 66 17.51 0.74 9.03
C LEU A 66 18.75 1.01 8.18
N ASN A 67 19.08 0.09 7.28
CA ASN A 67 20.14 0.27 6.29
C ASN A 67 19.58 0.83 4.99
N SER A 68 20.40 1.55 4.23
CA SER A 68 19.99 2.17 2.95
C SER A 68 19.36 1.21 1.94
N ASN A 69 19.83 -0.03 1.90
CA ASN A 69 19.34 -1.06 0.97
C ASN A 69 18.23 -1.95 1.55
N ASP A 70 17.81 -1.73 2.80
CA ASP A 70 16.66 -2.44 3.33
C ASP A 70 15.39 -2.03 2.59
N ILE A 71 14.42 -2.93 2.56
CA ILE A 71 13.15 -2.76 1.85
C ILE A 71 12.05 -2.53 2.88
N VAL A 72 11.22 -1.52 2.63
CA VAL A 72 10.03 -1.25 3.42
C VAL A 72 8.81 -1.53 2.54
N LEU A 73 7.94 -2.42 3.01
CA LEU A 73 6.60 -2.63 2.49
C LEU A 73 5.62 -1.91 3.41
N PHE A 74 4.84 -1.01 2.85
CA PHE A 74 3.73 -0.37 3.53
C PHE A 74 2.40 -0.85 2.94
N THR A 75 1.44 -1.14 3.81
CA THR A 75 0.02 -1.25 3.43
C THR A 75 -0.86 -0.50 4.44
N ASP A 76 -2.02 -0.04 4.01
CA ASP A 76 -3.12 0.32 4.90
C ASP A 76 -3.49 -0.89 5.80
N ALA A 77 -4.27 -0.64 6.86
CA ALA A 77 -4.46 -1.63 7.93
C ALA A 77 -5.83 -2.31 7.92
N TYR A 78 -6.87 -1.59 7.50
CA TYR A 78 -8.25 -1.92 7.86
C TYR A 78 -9.05 -2.61 6.75
N ASP A 79 -8.48 -2.68 5.56
CA ASP A 79 -9.11 -3.10 4.32
C ASP A 79 -8.14 -3.84 3.39
N ILE A 80 -7.12 -4.48 3.95
CA ILE A 80 -6.11 -5.27 3.23
C ILE A 80 -6.33 -6.78 3.45
N ALA A 81 -6.25 -7.54 2.35
CA ALA A 81 -6.10 -8.99 2.35
C ALA A 81 -4.75 -9.38 1.71
N TYR A 82 -4.06 -10.37 2.29
CA TYR A 82 -2.73 -10.79 1.87
C TYR A 82 -2.71 -12.28 1.48
N PHE A 83 -2.27 -12.57 0.26
CA PHE A 83 -2.31 -13.90 -0.37
C PHE A 83 -0.92 -14.50 -0.65
N GLY A 84 0.14 -13.69 -0.58
CA GLY A 84 1.51 -14.12 -0.89
C GLY A 84 2.34 -14.61 0.28
N ASN A 85 3.66 -14.58 0.07
CA ASN A 85 4.70 -14.72 1.09
C ASN A 85 5.89 -13.77 0.80
N LYS A 86 6.80 -13.62 1.78
CA LYS A 86 8.00 -12.76 1.70
C LYS A 86 8.88 -13.01 0.49
N LYS A 87 9.04 -14.27 0.06
CA LYS A 87 9.85 -14.60 -1.12
C LYS A 87 9.22 -14.00 -2.38
N GLU A 88 7.92 -14.21 -2.57
CA GLU A 88 7.19 -13.64 -3.71
C GLU A 88 7.19 -12.10 -3.70
N ILE A 89 7.05 -11.47 -2.52
CA ILE A 89 7.12 -10.01 -2.39
C ILE A 89 8.46 -9.50 -2.92
N ILE A 90 9.57 -10.06 -2.44
CA ILE A 90 10.91 -9.61 -2.83
C ILE A 90 11.17 -9.90 -4.31
N GLU A 91 10.86 -11.10 -4.79
CA GLU A 91 11.06 -11.48 -6.19
C GLU A 91 10.31 -10.55 -7.15
N ARG A 92 9.03 -10.26 -6.88
CA ARG A 92 8.21 -9.40 -7.72
C ARG A 92 8.63 -7.94 -7.62
N TYR A 93 8.97 -7.45 -6.42
CA TYR A 93 9.49 -6.09 -6.23
C TYR A 93 10.80 -5.87 -7.02
N LEU A 94 11.77 -6.77 -6.91
CA LEU A 94 13.04 -6.64 -7.62
C LEU A 94 12.86 -6.69 -9.15
N ALA A 95 11.83 -7.38 -9.64
CA ALA A 95 11.51 -7.42 -11.07
C ALA A 95 11.03 -6.07 -11.65
N PHE A 96 10.54 -5.14 -10.82
CA PHE A 96 10.20 -3.78 -11.28
C PHE A 96 11.43 -2.94 -11.64
N GLN A 97 12.61 -3.30 -11.12
CA GLN A 97 13.86 -2.56 -11.32
C GLN A 97 13.74 -1.06 -10.96
N TYR A 98 12.92 -0.75 -9.96
CA TYR A 98 12.65 0.60 -9.49
C TYR A 98 12.85 0.71 -7.98
N PRO A 99 13.36 1.84 -7.46
CA PRO A 99 13.56 2.00 -6.03
C PRO A 99 12.28 2.02 -5.19
N ILE A 100 11.16 2.45 -5.75
CA ILE A 100 9.85 2.51 -5.09
C ILE A 100 8.76 2.12 -6.09
N VAL A 101 7.81 1.29 -5.65
CA VAL A 101 6.66 0.83 -6.43
C VAL A 101 5.38 1.10 -5.63
N PHE A 102 4.43 1.82 -6.21
CA PHE A 102 3.09 2.03 -5.64
C PHE A 102 2.04 1.16 -6.34
N GLY A 103 0.98 0.82 -5.61
CA GLY A 103 -0.23 0.27 -6.24
C GLY A 103 -0.91 1.30 -7.15
N CYS A 104 -1.73 0.82 -8.08
CA CYS A 104 -2.50 1.67 -8.98
C CYS A 104 -4.00 1.63 -8.67
N GLU A 105 -4.73 2.70 -8.96
CA GLU A 105 -6.19 2.77 -8.98
C GLU A 105 -6.71 3.32 -10.32
N LYS A 106 -8.02 3.24 -10.51
CA LYS A 106 -8.68 3.58 -11.78
C LYS A 106 -9.01 5.06 -11.94
N ASP A 107 -9.21 5.76 -10.82
CA ASP A 107 -9.58 7.17 -10.79
C ASP A 107 -8.40 8.03 -10.29
N CYS A 108 -8.29 9.25 -10.79
CA CYS A 108 -7.27 10.16 -10.28
C CYS A 108 -7.84 10.94 -9.09
N HIS A 109 -7.45 10.53 -7.88
CA HIS A 109 -7.87 11.14 -6.61
C HIS A 109 -6.67 11.71 -5.83
N PRO A 110 -6.85 12.76 -5.00
CA PRO A 110 -8.02 13.65 -4.93
C PRO A 110 -8.07 14.68 -6.07
N ASP A 111 -6.95 14.90 -6.76
CA ASP A 111 -6.78 15.99 -7.71
C ASP A 111 -6.97 15.52 -9.15
N SER A 112 -8.22 15.30 -9.56
CA SER A 112 -8.55 14.72 -10.88
C SER A 112 -7.96 15.46 -12.08
N PHE A 113 -7.69 16.76 -11.97
CA PHE A 113 -7.03 17.55 -13.01
C PHE A 113 -5.59 17.08 -13.32
N ARG A 114 -4.92 16.45 -12.34
CA ARG A 114 -3.56 15.91 -12.47
C ARG A 114 -3.50 14.63 -13.29
N SER A 115 -4.65 14.04 -13.65
CA SER A 115 -4.71 12.91 -14.58
C SER A 115 -3.97 13.17 -15.90
N LYS A 116 -3.86 14.44 -16.31
CA LYS A 116 -3.14 14.87 -17.51
C LYS A 116 -1.61 14.82 -17.39
N GLU A 117 -1.08 14.77 -16.17
CA GLU A 117 0.36 14.70 -15.88
C GLU A 117 0.90 13.26 -15.97
N TYR A 118 0.03 12.25 -15.85
CA TYR A 118 0.42 10.84 -15.99
C TYR A 118 0.80 10.49 -17.44
N SER A 119 1.95 9.84 -17.62
CA SER A 119 2.47 9.43 -18.92
C SER A 119 1.74 8.23 -19.52
N LYS A 120 1.27 7.30 -18.67
CA LYS A 120 0.46 6.13 -19.05
C LYS A 120 -0.96 6.29 -18.53
N ARG A 121 -1.92 6.40 -19.45
CA ARG A 121 -3.35 6.70 -19.16
C ARG A 121 -4.32 5.74 -19.85
N ASP A 122 -3.76 4.78 -20.60
CA ASP A 122 -4.44 3.74 -21.35
C ASP A 122 -4.51 2.41 -20.57
N GLU A 123 -3.90 2.36 -19.39
CA GLU A 123 -3.99 1.23 -18.46
C GLU A 123 -5.31 1.28 -17.68
N GLU A 124 -5.85 0.11 -17.35
CA GLU A 124 -7.08 0.04 -16.53
C GLU A 124 -6.89 0.73 -15.18
N PHE A 125 -5.70 0.57 -14.59
CA PHE A 125 -5.28 1.24 -13.37
C PHE A 125 -4.13 2.17 -13.72
N SER A 126 -4.44 3.44 -13.99
CA SER A 126 -3.47 4.40 -14.52
C SER A 126 -2.90 5.35 -13.46
N TYR A 127 -3.50 5.42 -12.27
CA TYR A 127 -3.20 6.44 -11.28
C TYR A 127 -2.63 5.83 -10.00
N LEU A 128 -1.75 6.56 -9.31
CA LEU A 128 -1.17 6.10 -8.04
C LEU A 128 -2.26 5.85 -6.99
N ASN A 129 -2.09 4.85 -6.14
CA ASN A 129 -2.81 4.71 -4.86
C ASN A 129 -1.79 4.63 -3.71
N SER A 130 -1.90 5.48 -2.69
CA SER A 130 -0.97 5.56 -1.56
C SER A 130 -1.20 4.49 -0.48
N GLY A 131 -2.27 3.71 -0.58
CA GLY A 131 -2.63 2.70 0.41
C GLY A 131 -1.69 1.50 0.42
N MET A 132 -0.90 1.29 -0.63
CA MET A 132 0.14 0.25 -0.65
C MET A 132 1.34 0.68 -1.47
N PHE A 133 2.53 0.51 -0.92
CA PHE A 133 3.79 0.71 -1.64
C PHE A 133 4.90 -0.15 -1.07
N ILE A 134 5.94 -0.36 -1.86
CA ILE A 134 7.18 -1.02 -1.44
C ILE A 134 8.37 -0.24 -1.98
N GLY A 135 9.43 -0.07 -1.20
CA GLY A 135 10.61 0.63 -1.68
C GLY A 135 11.82 0.50 -0.78
N ARG A 136 12.99 0.89 -1.31
CA ARG A 136 14.22 0.94 -0.53
C ARG A 136 14.19 2.10 0.47
N VAL A 137 14.78 1.88 1.65
CA VAL A 137 14.88 2.90 2.70
C VAL A 137 15.50 4.20 2.17
N ASP A 138 16.60 4.14 1.42
CA ASP A 138 17.27 5.35 0.91
C ASP A 138 16.40 6.19 -0.03
N ALA A 139 15.63 5.52 -0.89
CA ALA A 139 14.73 6.17 -1.84
C ALA A 139 13.52 6.76 -1.12
N LEU A 140 12.91 6.01 -0.21
CA LEU A 140 11.78 6.50 0.60
C LEU A 140 12.20 7.71 1.45
N GLN A 141 13.40 7.66 2.05
CA GLN A 141 13.95 8.77 2.83
C GLN A 141 14.09 10.05 2.01
N LYS A 142 14.57 9.96 0.76
CA LYS A 142 14.67 11.12 -0.14
C LYS A 142 13.32 11.78 -0.40
N CYS A 143 12.27 10.98 -0.53
CA CYS A 143 10.93 11.51 -0.76
C CYS A 143 10.33 12.15 0.51
N ILE A 144 10.46 11.51 1.68
CA ILE A 144 9.62 11.86 2.85
C ILE A 144 10.31 12.54 4.03
N LEU A 145 11.65 12.49 4.18
CA LEU A 145 12.28 13.02 5.40
C LEU A 145 12.14 14.55 5.58
N ASN A 146 11.91 15.29 4.50
CA ASN A 146 11.67 16.74 4.54
C ASN A 146 10.19 17.09 4.73
N TYR A 147 9.29 16.11 4.82
CA TYR A 147 7.87 16.35 5.06
C TYR A 147 7.67 17.04 6.42
N GLN A 148 7.03 18.20 6.39
CA GLN A 148 6.57 18.88 7.59
C GLN A 148 5.15 18.41 7.90
N TYR A 149 4.98 17.75 9.05
CA TYR A 149 3.71 17.15 9.41
C TYR A 149 2.58 18.18 9.47
N ASN A 150 1.52 17.90 8.71
CA ASN A 150 0.21 18.49 8.88
C ASN A 150 -0.86 17.39 8.89
N ASP A 151 -1.69 17.36 9.94
CA ASP A 151 -2.70 16.29 10.12
C ASP A 151 -3.76 16.28 9.02
N THR A 152 -4.03 17.43 8.41
CA THR A 152 -5.05 17.58 7.36
C THR A 152 -4.52 17.26 5.96
N ASP A 153 -3.24 16.93 5.83
CA ASP A 153 -2.68 16.59 4.53
C ASP A 153 -3.26 15.25 4.05
N ASP A 154 -3.54 15.21 2.76
CA ASP A 154 -3.96 14.02 2.05
C ASP A 154 -2.71 13.27 1.59
N ASP A 155 -2.52 12.04 2.09
CA ASP A 155 -1.33 11.23 1.82
C ASP A 155 -1.24 10.82 0.34
N GLN A 156 -2.40 10.59 -0.28
CA GLN A 156 -2.53 10.30 -1.70
C GLN A 156 -2.02 11.47 -2.57
N ARG A 157 -2.42 12.71 -2.27
CA ARG A 157 -1.91 13.92 -2.93
C ARG A 157 -0.42 14.07 -2.74
N TYR A 158 0.08 13.88 -1.52
CA TYR A 158 1.51 13.98 -1.21
C TYR A 158 2.34 13.01 -2.06
N TRP A 159 1.98 11.72 -2.06
CA TRP A 159 2.69 10.70 -2.82
C TRP A 159 2.53 10.86 -4.33
N THR A 160 1.38 11.34 -4.81
CA THR A 160 1.21 11.71 -6.22
C THR A 160 2.17 12.83 -6.63
N THR A 161 2.40 13.83 -5.76
CA THR A 161 3.41 14.86 -6.01
C THR A 161 4.82 14.28 -6.02
N GLN A 162 5.17 13.42 -5.06
CA GLN A 162 6.47 12.75 -5.05
C GLN A 162 6.70 11.89 -6.30
N TYR A 163 5.66 11.23 -6.83
CA TYR A 163 5.73 10.45 -8.07
C TYR A 163 6.13 11.32 -9.27
N PHE A 164 5.53 12.50 -9.44
CA PHE A 164 5.88 13.39 -10.55
C PHE A 164 7.21 14.11 -10.35
N GLU A 165 7.58 14.44 -9.12
CA GLU A 165 8.85 15.12 -8.82
C GLU A 165 10.06 14.16 -8.88
N ASN A 166 9.85 12.85 -8.71
CA ASN A 166 10.90 11.84 -8.64
C ASN A 166 10.64 10.65 -9.61
N PRO A 167 10.52 10.89 -10.93
CA PRO A 167 10.19 9.85 -11.92
C PRO A 167 11.25 8.74 -12.04
N ASP A 168 12.48 8.99 -11.58
CA ASP A 168 13.56 8.00 -11.53
C ASP A 168 13.52 7.11 -10.26
N LEU A 169 12.73 7.49 -9.26
CA LEU A 169 12.61 6.75 -7.99
C LEU A 169 11.31 5.97 -7.89
N ILE A 170 10.22 6.49 -8.46
CA ILE A 170 8.87 5.96 -8.22
C ILE A 170 8.26 5.44 -9.53
N THR A 171 7.80 4.19 -9.51
CA THR A 171 6.96 3.59 -10.57
C THR A 171 5.66 3.07 -9.98
N LEU A 172 4.74 2.67 -10.87
CA LEU A 172 3.43 2.15 -10.49
C LEU A 172 3.26 0.69 -10.96
N ASP A 173 2.58 -0.11 -10.15
CA ASP A 173 2.21 -1.49 -10.45
C ASP A 173 0.97 -1.56 -11.36
N TYR A 174 1.12 -1.15 -12.62
CA TYR A 174 0.02 -1.09 -13.60
C TYR A 174 -0.65 -2.45 -13.85
N LYS A 175 0.05 -3.54 -13.53
CA LYS A 175 -0.38 -4.91 -13.80
C LYS A 175 -0.79 -5.66 -12.54
N ASN A 176 -0.96 -4.97 -11.41
CA ASN A 176 -1.37 -5.55 -10.14
C ASN A 176 -0.54 -6.80 -9.75
N SER A 177 0.76 -6.79 -10.02
CA SER A 177 1.68 -7.90 -9.74
C SER A 177 1.93 -8.08 -8.25
N LEU A 178 1.91 -6.97 -7.50
CA LEU A 178 1.98 -6.90 -6.05
C LEU A 178 0.62 -6.47 -5.47
N PHE A 179 0.02 -5.43 -6.05
CA PHE A 179 -1.02 -4.63 -5.41
C PHE A 179 -2.25 -4.51 -6.29
N LEU A 180 -3.41 -4.98 -5.83
CA LEU A 180 -4.70 -4.71 -6.47
C LEU A 180 -5.53 -3.78 -5.58
N ASN A 181 -5.91 -2.62 -6.09
CA ASN A 181 -6.93 -1.76 -5.49
C ASN A 181 -8.28 -2.06 -6.15
N THR A 182 -9.34 -2.23 -5.36
CA THR A 182 -10.64 -2.70 -5.87
C THR A 182 -11.61 -1.58 -6.23
N SER A 183 -11.32 -0.32 -5.90
CA SER A 183 -12.23 0.78 -6.24
C SER A 183 -12.43 0.89 -7.76
N GLY A 184 -13.67 0.74 -8.20
CA GLY A 184 -14.07 0.76 -9.62
C GLY A 184 -13.65 -0.46 -10.45
N PHE A 185 -13.03 -1.48 -9.85
CA PHE A 185 -12.69 -2.72 -10.58
C PHE A 185 -13.95 -3.50 -10.96
N ASN A 186 -13.86 -4.44 -11.91
CA ASN A 186 -14.99 -5.29 -12.26
C ASN A 186 -14.85 -6.65 -11.56
N GLU A 187 -15.64 -6.85 -10.51
CA GLU A 187 -15.65 -8.05 -9.66
C GLU A 187 -15.81 -9.36 -10.44
N ASN A 188 -16.46 -9.36 -11.60
CA ASN A 188 -16.63 -10.55 -12.43
C ASN A 188 -15.30 -11.13 -12.94
N PHE A 189 -14.23 -10.34 -12.95
CA PHE A 189 -12.89 -10.79 -13.32
C PHE A 189 -12.01 -11.13 -12.11
N PHE A 190 -12.54 -10.99 -10.89
CA PHE A 190 -11.84 -11.39 -9.69
C PHE A 190 -12.15 -12.84 -9.35
N ILE A 191 -11.09 -13.62 -9.13
CA ILE A 191 -11.20 -15.02 -8.71
C ILE A 191 -10.36 -15.18 -7.46
N PHE A 192 -11.00 -15.68 -6.40
CA PHE A 192 -10.28 -16.12 -5.22
C PHE A 192 -10.27 -17.64 -5.14
N ASP A 193 -9.09 -18.22 -5.41
CA ASP A 193 -8.82 -19.64 -5.18
C ASP A 193 -8.60 -19.85 -3.67
N ILE A 194 -9.67 -20.27 -2.99
CA ILE A 194 -9.68 -20.48 -1.53
C ILE A 194 -8.77 -21.64 -1.14
N GLU A 195 -8.68 -22.69 -1.97
CA GLU A 195 -7.92 -23.91 -1.67
C GLU A 195 -6.43 -23.62 -1.62
N ASN A 196 -5.94 -22.85 -2.59
CA ASN A 196 -4.53 -22.46 -2.67
C ASN A 196 -4.24 -21.11 -1.98
N ASN A 197 -5.28 -20.41 -1.54
CA ASN A 197 -5.21 -19.05 -0.99
C ASN A 197 -4.56 -18.05 -1.96
N ILE A 198 -5.04 -18.03 -3.21
CA ILE A 198 -4.48 -17.23 -4.31
C ILE A 198 -5.56 -16.33 -4.90
N ALA A 199 -5.26 -15.05 -5.09
CA ALA A 199 -6.15 -14.10 -5.76
C ALA A 199 -5.74 -13.87 -7.21
N PHE A 200 -6.72 -13.73 -8.10
CA PHE A 200 -6.52 -13.34 -9.49
C PHE A 200 -7.46 -12.19 -9.85
N TYR A 201 -6.95 -11.25 -10.66
CA TYR A 201 -7.76 -10.28 -11.38
C TYR A 201 -7.39 -10.34 -12.85
N LYS A 202 -8.32 -10.83 -13.69
CA LYS A 202 -8.04 -11.21 -15.08
C LYS A 202 -6.87 -12.22 -15.12
N SER A 203 -5.79 -11.90 -15.83
CA SER A 203 -4.59 -12.74 -15.93
C SER A 203 -3.52 -12.40 -14.88
N TYR A 204 -3.78 -11.46 -13.97
CA TYR A 204 -2.83 -11.01 -12.96
C TYR A 204 -3.12 -11.64 -11.61
N ASN A 205 -2.07 -11.79 -10.81
CA ASN A 205 -2.09 -12.52 -9.55
C ASN A 205 -1.60 -11.60 -8.42
N PRO A 206 -2.41 -10.68 -7.87
CA PRO A 206 -1.92 -9.76 -6.84
C PRO A 206 -1.59 -10.49 -5.54
N LEU A 207 -0.57 -10.01 -4.82
CA LEU A 207 -0.24 -10.50 -3.48
C LEU A 207 -1.08 -9.83 -2.40
N PHE A 208 -1.40 -8.56 -2.59
CA PHE A 208 -2.25 -7.78 -1.70
C PHE A 208 -3.47 -7.27 -2.45
N VAL A 209 -4.63 -7.38 -1.81
CA VAL A 209 -5.88 -6.80 -2.29
C VAL A 209 -6.33 -5.76 -1.28
N HIS A 210 -6.42 -4.51 -1.74
CA HIS A 210 -6.89 -3.37 -0.97
C HIS A 210 -8.31 -3.05 -1.40
N VAL A 211 -9.23 -3.25 -0.47
CA VAL A 211 -10.66 -2.96 -0.66
C VAL A 211 -10.90 -1.47 -0.42
N ASN A 212 -10.27 -0.62 -1.24
CA ASN A 212 -10.29 0.83 -1.10
C ASN A 212 -11.63 1.44 -1.51
N GLY A 213 -11.90 2.65 -0.99
CA GLY A 213 -13.20 3.32 -1.16
C GLY A 213 -14.20 3.02 -0.04
N PRO A 214 -15.49 3.41 -0.20
CA PRO A 214 -16.46 3.38 0.90
C PRO A 214 -17.09 2.00 1.15
N ASP A 215 -17.20 1.15 0.12
CA ASP A 215 -17.76 -0.19 0.29
C ASP A 215 -16.70 -1.18 0.81
N LYS A 216 -16.89 -1.61 2.05
CA LYS A 216 -16.00 -2.56 2.73
C LYS A 216 -16.64 -3.94 2.87
N LEU A 217 -17.70 -4.27 2.15
CA LEU A 217 -18.32 -5.60 2.29
C LEU A 217 -17.40 -6.70 1.78
N PHE A 218 -16.76 -6.45 0.63
CA PHE A 218 -15.89 -7.40 -0.05
C PHE A 218 -14.70 -7.89 0.81
N ILE A 219 -14.14 -7.03 1.69
CA ILE A 219 -13.05 -7.46 2.58
C ILE A 219 -13.47 -8.61 3.50
N ASN A 220 -14.74 -8.66 3.92
CA ASN A 220 -15.21 -9.71 4.82
C ASN A 220 -15.24 -11.07 4.13
N GLU A 221 -15.34 -11.12 2.81
CA GLU A 221 -15.27 -12.36 2.03
C GLU A 221 -13.83 -12.84 1.94
N LEU A 222 -12.91 -11.95 1.57
CA LEU A 222 -11.49 -12.25 1.41
C LEU A 222 -10.80 -12.73 2.68
N ILE A 223 -11.16 -12.14 3.82
CA ILE A 223 -10.51 -12.47 5.09
C ILE A 223 -11.18 -13.65 5.82
N ARG A 224 -12.26 -14.25 5.30
CA ARG A 224 -12.90 -15.41 5.96
C ARG A 224 -11.98 -16.63 6.02
N SER A 225 -11.11 -16.77 5.03
CA SER A 225 -10.14 -17.86 4.86
C SER A 225 -8.76 -17.59 5.46
N LEU A 226 -8.51 -16.34 5.92
CA LEU A 226 -7.27 -15.92 6.59
C LEU A 226 -7.35 -16.17 8.10
#